data_AF-A0A351MSB8-F1
#
_entry.id   AF-A0A351MSB8-F1
#
_cell.length_a   1.000
_cell.length_b   1.000
_cell.length_c   1.000
_cell.angle_alpha   90.00
_cell.angle_beta   90.00
_cell.angle_gamma   90.00
#
_symmetry.space_group_name_H-M   'P 1'
#
loop_
_entity.id
_entity.type
_entity.pdbx_description
1 polymer ?
#
loop_
_entity_poly.entity_id
_entity_poly.type
_entity_poly.pdbx_seq_one_letter_code
_entity_poly.pdbx_strand_id
1 'polypeptide(L)' 'PMYDYAHPLEDAYEGITHSICTLEFEIHRPFYDWLLRTLDTPAKPRQIEFARLNLTYT' A
#
# COMPACT_ATOMS: atom_id res chain seq x y z
N PRO A 1 -6.57 7.86 11.25
CA PRO A 1 -5.93 8.46 10.05
C PRO A 1 -6.68 7.99 8.80
N MET A 2 -6.58 8.68 7.66
CA MET A 2 -7.11 8.14 6.39
C MET A 2 -6.28 6.94 5.92
N TYR A 3 -6.90 6.05 5.16
CA TYR A 3 -6.27 4.82 4.68
C TYR A 3 -4.92 5.08 3.97
N ASP A 4 -4.89 6.02 3.02
CA ASP A 4 -3.67 6.36 2.26
C ASP A 4 -2.51 6.89 3.11
N TYR A 5 -2.81 7.39 4.32
CA TYR A 5 -1.80 7.87 5.27
C TYR A 5 -1.40 6.78 6.27
N ALA A 6 -2.37 6.00 6.77
CA ALA A 6 -2.14 4.97 7.77
C ALA A 6 -1.41 3.76 7.17
N HIS A 7 -1.88 3.27 6.03
CA HIS A 7 -1.42 2.03 5.42
C HIS A 7 0.10 2.03 5.13
N PRO A 8 0.68 3.05 4.44
CA PRO A 8 2.13 3.03 4.18
C PRO A 8 2.96 3.09 5.47
N LEU A 9 2.47 3.79 6.50
CA LEU A 9 3.17 3.88 7.79
C LEU A 9 3.13 2.55 8.52
N GLU A 10 1.96 1.92 8.62
CA GLU A 10 1.80 0.62 9.26
C GLU A 10 2.69 -0.43 8.59
N ASP A 11 2.67 -0.51 7.25
CA ASP A 11 3.56 -1.42 6.52
C ASP A 11 5.04 -1.16 6.84
N ALA A 12 5.45 0.11 6.94
CA ALA A 12 6.83 0.46 7.23
C ALA A 12 7.24 0.14 8.67
N TYR A 13 6.38 0.40 9.65
CA TYR A 13 6.65 0.12 11.07
C TYR A 13 6.56 -1.38 11.41
N GLU A 14 5.73 -2.14 10.70
CA GLU A 14 5.65 -3.59 10.83
C GLU A 14 6.77 -4.32 10.06
N GLY A 15 7.55 -3.60 9.25
CA GLY A 15 8.67 -4.17 8.49
C GLY A 15 8.22 -4.99 7.28
N ILE A 16 7.06 -4.68 6.72
CA ILE A 16 6.55 -5.30 5.49
C ILE A 16 7.53 -5.01 4.34
N THR A 17 7.76 -6.03 3.51
CA THR A 17 8.62 -5.89 2.32
C THR A 17 7.80 -5.74 1.03
N HIS A 18 6.68 -6.46 0.97
CA HIS A 18 5.79 -6.54 -0.18
C HIS A 18 4.35 -6.37 0.30
N SER A 19 3.82 -5.17 0.12
CA SER A 19 2.43 -4.84 0.45
C SER A 19 1.56 -5.18 -0.75
N ILE A 20 0.65 -6.14 -0.59
CA ILE A 20 -0.12 -6.69 -1.72
C ILE A 20 -1.57 -6.20 -1.62
N CYS A 21 -2.04 -5.50 -2.65
CA CYS A 21 -3.39 -4.89 -2.68
C CYS A 21 -4.09 -5.08 -4.04
N THR A 22 -5.34 -4.67 -4.15
CA THR A 22 -6.09 -4.75 -5.41
C THR A 22 -5.74 -3.61 -6.37
N LEU A 23 -6.00 -3.80 -7.67
CA LEU A 23 -5.79 -2.77 -8.73
C LEU A 23 -6.49 -1.43 -8.46
N GLU A 24 -7.52 -1.40 -7.61
CA GLU A 24 -8.21 -0.16 -7.20
C GLU A 24 -7.25 0.84 -6.52
N PHE A 25 -6.15 0.35 -5.95
CA PHE A 25 -5.16 1.14 -5.22
C PHE A 25 -3.95 1.57 -6.05
N GLU A 26 -3.90 1.24 -7.34
CA GLU A 26 -2.79 1.63 -8.23
C GLU A 26 -2.59 3.16 -8.26
N ILE A 27 -3.69 3.93 -8.29
CA ILE A 27 -3.63 5.39 -8.32
C ILE A 27 -3.10 6.01 -7.01
N HIS A 28 -3.13 5.26 -5.91
CA HIS A 28 -2.70 5.71 -4.58
C HIS A 28 -1.21 5.45 -4.36
N ARG A 29 -0.60 4.57 -5.16
CA ARG A 29 0.83 4.22 -5.06
C ARG A 29 1.79 5.41 -5.13
N PRO A 30 1.60 6.44 -5.98
CA PRO A 30 2.48 7.61 -5.97
C PRO A 30 2.50 8.34 -4.62
N PHE A 31 1.35 8.38 -3.93
CA PHE A 31 1.26 8.97 -2.60
C PHE A 31 1.91 8.08 -1.54
N TYR A 32 1.69 6.76 -1.62
CA TYR A 32 2.36 5.76 -0.78
C TYR A 32 3.89 5.92 -0.85
N ASP A 33 4.45 5.93 -2.07
CA ASP A 33 5.87 6.08 -2.31
C ASP A 33 6.39 7.45 -1.85
N TRP A 34 5.63 8.52 -2.09
CA TRP A 34 5.99 9.86 -1.64
C TRP A 34 6.07 9.94 -0.11
N LEU A 35 5.11 9.34 0.60
CA LEU A 35 5.05 9.36 2.04
C LEU A 35 6.24 8.63 2.67
N LEU A 36 6.56 7.42 2.18
CA LEU A 36 7.72 6.63 2.62
C LEU A 36 9.07 7.25 2.30
N ARG A 37 9.14 8.09 1.24
CA ARG A 37 10.36 8.84 0.89
C ARG A 37 10.51 10.10 1.73
N THR A 38 9.40 10.73 2.08
CA THR A 38 9.37 12.00 2.81
C THR A 38 9.61 11.77 4.30
N LEU A 39 9.10 10.67 4.84
CA LEU A 39 9.27 10.29 6.24
C LEU A 39 10.42 9.29 6.36
N ASP A 40 11.30 9.52 7.33
CA ASP A 40 12.36 8.58 7.67
C ASP A 40 11.74 7.39 8.42
N THR A 41 11.31 6.39 7.66
CA THR A 41 10.62 5.19 8.14
C THR A 41 11.58 4.00 8.21
N PRO A 42 11.40 3.08 9.17
CA PRO A 42 12.36 2.00 9.42
C PRO A 42 12.45 0.97 8.28
N ALA A 43 11.39 0.84 7.49
CA ALA A 43 11.37 0.03 6.27
C ALA A 43 10.75 0.80 5.11
N LYS A 44 11.08 0.39 3.88
CA LYS A 44 10.53 0.95 2.64
C LYS A 44 9.78 -0.14 1.88
N PRO A 45 8.58 -0.52 2.33
CA PRO A 45 7.74 -1.52 1.67
C PRO A 45 7.44 -1.13 0.22
N ARG A 46 7.29 -2.13 -0.64
CA ARG A 46 6.83 -1.94 -2.01
C ARG A 46 5.39 -2.39 -2.16
N GLN A 47 4.53 -1.51 -2.65
CA GLN A 47 3.16 -1.86 -3.03
C GLN A 47 3.14 -2.64 -4.36
N ILE A 48 2.37 -3.73 -4.39
CA ILE A 48 2.13 -4.58 -5.55
C ILE A 48 0.64 -4.83 -5.69
N GLU A 49 0.10 -4.45 -6.84
CA GLU A 49 -1.31 -4.56 -7.15
C GLU A 49 -1.63 -5.85 -7.94
N PHE A 50 -2.78 -6.46 -7.66
CA PHE A 50 -3.31 -7.59 -8.43
C PHE A 50 -4.81 -7.42 -8.76
N ALA A 51 -5.26 -8.08 -9.82
CA ALA A 51 -6.66 -8.04 -10.22
C ALA A 51 -7.54 -8.73 -9.17
N ARG A 52 -8.61 -8.06 -8.74
CA ARG A 52 -9.61 -8.63 -7.83
C ARG A 52 -10.33 -9.80 -8.49
N LEU A 53 -10.58 -10.86 -7.72
CA LEU A 53 -11.50 -11.92 -8.13
C LEU A 53 -12.94 -11.41 -8.07
N ASN A 54 -13.62 -11.39 -9.21
CA ASN A 54 -15.04 -11.09 -9.30
C ASN A 54 -15.83 -12.39 -9.49
N LEU A 55 -16.60 -12.78 -8.47
CA LEU A 55 -17.51 -13.92 -8.53
C LEU A 55 -18.89 -13.42 -8.93
N THR A 56 -19.47 -14.03 -9.96
CA THR A 56 -20.84 -13.73 -10.42
C THR A 56 -21.79 -14.81 -9.93
N TYR A 57 -23.06 -14.43 -9.68
CA TYR A 57 -24.13 -15.32 -9.21
C TYR A 57 -23.90 -15.93 -7.82
N THR A 58 -23.39 -15.10 -6.90
CA THR A 58 -23.37 -15.31 -5.44
C THR A 58 -24.00 -14.13 -4.73
#